data_AF-A0A3P8T9F9-F1
#
_entry.id   AF-A0A3P8T9F9-F1
#
_cell.length_a   1.000
_cell.length_b   1.000
_cell.length_c   1.000
_cell.angle_alpha   90.00
_cell.angle_beta   90.00
_cell.angle_gamma   90.00
#
_symmetry.space_group_name_H-M   'P 1'
#
loop_
_entity.id
_entity.type
_entity.pdbx_description
1 polymer ?
#
loop_
_entity_poly.entity_id
_entity_poly.type
_entity_poly.pdbx_seq_one_letter_code
_entity_poly.pdbx_strand_id
1 'polypeptide(L)'
;MADSTGLQFVSPYAFEAMQKVDVVRLAALSDPELRLLLPCLVRMALCAPADQSQSWAQDKKLILRLLSGVEAVNSIVALLSVDFHALEQDARKEQQLRHKAGGSNGESILVSQLQHGLTLEFEHSDPLRRLRLTLSELLAIMNKVRSELLA
;
A
#
# COMPACT_ATOMS: atom_id res chain seq x y z
N MET A 1 -20.58 -22.23 -9.82
CA MET A 1 -19.31 -21.58 -10.19
C MET A 1 -19.69 -20.38 -11.02
N ALA A 2 -19.83 -19.21 -10.41
CA ALA A 2 -20.26 -17.99 -11.08
C ALA A 2 -19.02 -17.13 -11.36
N ASP A 3 -18.94 -16.67 -12.60
CA ASP A 3 -17.75 -16.16 -13.26
C ASP A 3 -17.10 -14.99 -12.52
N SER A 4 -15.87 -15.22 -12.06
CA SER A 4 -14.94 -14.17 -11.63
C SER A 4 -14.31 -13.48 -12.85
N THR A 5 -15.11 -13.04 -13.82
CA THR A 5 -14.64 -12.10 -14.85
C THR A 5 -14.69 -10.70 -14.26
N GLY A 6 -13.77 -10.42 -13.34
CA GLY A 6 -13.48 -9.04 -12.96
C GLY A 6 -13.06 -8.28 -14.22
N LEU A 7 -13.59 -7.08 -14.44
CA LEU A 7 -13.10 -6.21 -15.53
C LEU A 7 -11.57 -6.14 -15.42
N GLN A 8 -10.86 -6.63 -16.44
CA GLN A 8 -9.39 -6.53 -16.52
C GLN A 8 -8.94 -5.16 -17.04
N PHE A 9 -9.84 -4.38 -17.64
CA PHE A 9 -9.51 -3.16 -18.35
C PHE A 9 -10.50 -2.04 -18.02
N VAL A 10 -9.98 -0.81 -18.02
CA VAL A 10 -10.78 0.41 -17.87
C VAL A 10 -11.53 0.66 -19.18
N SER A 11 -12.85 0.85 -19.11
CA SER A 11 -13.65 1.19 -20.29
C SER A 11 -13.26 2.58 -20.84
N PRO A 12 -13.40 2.84 -22.16
CA PRO A 12 -13.12 4.17 -22.71
C PRO A 12 -13.92 5.28 -22.01
N TYR A 13 -15.15 4.96 -21.60
CA TYR A 13 -16.00 5.86 -20.83
C TYR A 13 -15.40 6.23 -19.47
N ALA A 14 -14.94 5.22 -18.72
CA ALA A 14 -14.29 5.42 -17.42
C ALA A 14 -12.93 6.14 -17.55
N PHE A 15 -12.18 5.84 -18.61
CA PHE A 15 -10.90 6.50 -18.90
C PHE A 15 -11.09 7.98 -19.22
N GLU A 16 -12.07 8.32 -20.06
CA GLU A 16 -12.36 9.72 -20.40
C GLU A 16 -12.87 10.50 -19.18
N ALA A 17 -13.73 9.88 -18.36
CA ALA A 17 -14.20 10.46 -17.10
C ALA A 17 -13.02 10.74 -16.15
N MET A 18 -12.06 9.82 -16.06
CA MET A 18 -10.83 10.00 -15.28
C MET A 18 -9.94 11.14 -15.83
N GLN A 19 -9.72 11.16 -17.15
CA GLN A 19 -8.86 12.14 -17.80
C GLN A 19 -9.37 13.58 -17.62
N LYS A 20 -10.70 13.76 -17.68
CA LYS A 20 -11.35 15.07 -17.51
C LYS A 20 -11.70 15.39 -16.07
N VAL A 21 -11.46 14.46 -15.13
CA VAL A 21 -11.89 14.56 -13.73
C VAL A 21 -13.40 14.87 -13.64
N ASP A 22 -14.19 14.20 -14.48
CA ASP A 22 -15.64 14.36 -14.50
C ASP A 22 -16.26 13.55 -13.36
N VAL A 23 -16.45 14.19 -12.21
CA VAL A 23 -16.90 13.52 -10.99
C VAL A 23 -18.32 12.96 -11.11
N VAL A 24 -19.16 13.55 -11.95
CA VAL A 24 -20.52 13.05 -12.20
C VAL A 24 -20.47 11.74 -12.96
N ARG A 25 -19.65 11.66 -14.02
CA ARG A 25 -19.44 10.42 -14.78
C ARG A 25 -18.76 9.35 -13.95
N LEU A 26 -17.81 9.72 -13.09
CA LEU A 26 -17.14 8.80 -12.16
C LEU A 26 -18.12 8.22 -11.12
N ALA A 27 -19.07 9.01 -10.63
CA ALA A 27 -20.09 8.55 -9.69
C ALA A 27 -21.10 7.58 -10.30
N ALA A 28 -21.26 7.59 -11.62
CA ALA A 28 -22.15 6.70 -12.36
C ALA A 28 -21.50 5.36 -12.74
N LEU A 29 -20.20 5.16 -12.47
CA LEU A 29 -19.51 3.92 -12.77
C LEU A 29 -20.00 2.77 -11.88
N SER A 30 -19.97 1.56 -12.44
CA SER A 30 -20.22 0.34 -11.67
C SER A 30 -19.10 0.07 -10.67
N ASP A 31 -19.39 -0.60 -9.55
CA ASP A 31 -18.38 -0.94 -8.53
C ASP A 31 -17.11 -1.60 -9.09
N PRO A 32 -17.17 -2.56 -10.04
CA PRO A 32 -15.96 -3.16 -10.60
C PRO A 32 -15.13 -2.18 -11.43
N GLU A 33 -15.77 -1.30 -12.20
CA GLU A 33 -15.07 -0.25 -12.95
C GLU A 33 -14.44 0.79 -12.02
N LEU A 34 -15.17 1.20 -10.97
CA LEU A 34 -14.68 2.14 -9.98
C LEU A 34 -13.47 1.56 -9.22
N ARG A 35 -13.49 0.27 -8.87
CA ARG A 35 -12.37 -0.42 -8.21
C ARG A 35 -11.07 -0.37 -9.01
N LEU A 36 -11.11 -0.40 -10.34
CA LEU A 36 -9.90 -0.27 -11.16
C LEU A 36 -9.29 1.13 -11.09
N LEU A 37 -10.11 2.13 -10.79
CA LEU A 37 -9.73 3.53 -10.72
C LEU A 37 -9.38 3.99 -9.30
N LEU A 38 -9.76 3.22 -8.28
CA LEU A 38 -9.56 3.55 -6.87
C LEU A 38 -8.13 3.99 -6.54
N PRO A 39 -7.06 3.26 -6.92
CA PRO A 39 -5.69 3.68 -6.62
C PRO A 39 -5.35 5.09 -7.14
N CYS A 40 -5.87 5.43 -8.33
CA CYS A 40 -5.65 6.74 -8.94
C CYS A 40 -6.45 7.83 -8.22
N LEU A 41 -7.73 7.57 -7.93
CA LEU A 41 -8.60 8.50 -7.20
C LEU A 41 -8.07 8.80 -5.79
N VAL A 42 -7.60 7.78 -5.08
CA VAL A 42 -7.04 7.95 -3.74
C VAL A 42 -5.76 8.79 -3.80
N ARG A 43 -4.86 8.55 -4.76
CA ARG A 43 -3.67 9.40 -4.94
C ARG A 43 -4.05 10.84 -5.26
N MET A 44 -4.99 11.07 -6.18
CA MET A 44 -5.44 12.43 -6.51
C MET A 44 -6.04 13.15 -5.30
N ALA A 45 -6.77 12.44 -4.44
CA ALA A 45 -7.39 13.03 -3.26
C ALA A 45 -6.40 13.28 -2.11
N LEU A 46 -5.44 12.37 -1.88
CA LEU A 46 -4.57 12.40 -0.72
C LEU A 46 -3.22 13.07 -0.96
N CYS A 47 -2.70 13.06 -2.18
CA CYS A 47 -1.45 13.75 -2.50
C CYS A 47 -1.65 15.28 -2.54
N ALA A 48 -0.57 16.02 -2.33
CA ALA A 48 -0.56 17.47 -2.48
C ALA A 48 -0.99 17.82 -3.93
N PRO A 49 -2.05 18.63 -4.11
CA PRO A 49 -2.56 18.88 -5.43
C PRO A 49 -1.65 19.87 -6.18
N ALA A 50 -1.43 19.61 -7.46
CA ALA A 50 -0.74 20.55 -8.33
C ALA A 50 -1.61 21.80 -8.61
N ASP A 51 -2.94 21.65 -8.53
CA ASP A 51 -3.92 22.73 -8.68
C ASP A 51 -4.53 23.11 -7.32
N GLN A 52 -4.58 24.41 -7.03
CA GLN A 52 -5.17 24.97 -5.80
C GLN A 52 -6.44 25.79 -6.09
N SER A 53 -6.99 25.66 -7.31
CA SER A 53 -8.22 26.32 -7.72
C SER A 53 -9.42 25.95 -6.84
N GLN A 54 -10.41 26.84 -6.75
CA GLN A 54 -11.65 26.55 -6.03
C GLN A 54 -12.49 25.45 -6.68
N SER A 55 -12.45 25.34 -8.02
CA SER A 55 -13.08 24.24 -8.77
C SER A 55 -12.52 22.90 -8.31
N TRP A 56 -11.19 22.76 -8.27
CA TRP A 56 -10.56 21.54 -7.78
C TRP A 56 -10.91 21.25 -6.32
N ALA A 57 -10.97 22.27 -5.46
CA ALA A 57 -11.37 22.07 -4.07
C ALA A 57 -12.80 21.48 -3.93
N GLN A 58 -13.71 21.79 -4.85
CA GLN A 58 -15.06 21.21 -4.91
C GLN A 58 -15.01 19.78 -5.46
N ASP A 59 -14.31 19.54 -6.58
CA ASP A 59 -14.19 18.22 -7.19
C ASP A 59 -13.50 17.23 -6.24
N LYS A 60 -12.46 17.66 -5.55
CA LYS A 60 -11.76 16.88 -4.51
C LYS A 60 -12.70 16.45 -3.39
N LYS A 61 -13.62 17.30 -2.95
CA LYS A 61 -14.63 16.93 -1.92
C LYS A 61 -15.57 15.84 -2.44
N LEU A 62 -15.98 15.93 -3.70
CA LEU A 62 -16.85 14.93 -4.32
C LEU A 62 -16.13 13.59 -4.51
N ILE A 63 -14.86 13.61 -4.93
CA ILE A 63 -14.01 12.41 -5.01
C ILE A 63 -13.83 11.78 -3.63
N LEU A 64 -13.52 12.57 -2.59
CA LEU A 64 -13.41 12.07 -1.21
C LEU A 64 -14.72 11.44 -0.72
N ARG A 65 -15.87 12.03 -1.07
CA ARG A 65 -17.19 11.46 -0.75
C ARG A 65 -17.40 10.12 -1.45
N LEU A 66 -17.06 10.01 -2.73
CA LEU A 66 -17.08 8.76 -3.48
C LEU A 66 -16.21 7.68 -2.81
N LEU A 67 -14.99 8.05 -2.44
CA LEU A 67 -14.05 7.15 -1.78
C LEU A 67 -14.52 6.72 -0.38
N SER A 68 -15.20 7.58 0.36
CA SER A 68 -15.71 7.26 1.71
C SER A 68 -16.71 6.11 1.76
N GLY A 69 -17.40 5.83 0.64
CA GLY A 69 -18.36 4.74 0.52
C GLY A 69 -17.75 3.38 0.17
N VAL A 70 -16.44 3.30 -0.12
CA VAL A 70 -15.80 2.09 -0.65
C VAL A 70 -14.82 1.52 0.37
N GLU A 71 -15.11 0.32 0.89
CA GLU A 71 -14.30 -0.34 1.92
C GLU A 71 -12.83 -0.53 1.50
N ALA A 72 -12.58 -0.89 0.23
CA ALA A 72 -11.24 -1.09 -0.32
C ALA A 72 -10.35 0.17 -0.28
N VAL A 73 -10.95 1.37 -0.15
CA VAL A 73 -10.20 2.61 0.02
C VAL A 73 -9.37 2.56 1.29
N ASN A 74 -9.90 2.02 2.39
CA ASN A 74 -9.17 1.99 3.66
C ASN A 74 -7.84 1.23 3.54
N SER A 75 -7.84 0.09 2.83
CA SER A 75 -6.62 -0.67 2.57
C SER A 75 -5.64 0.08 1.65
N ILE A 76 -6.15 0.78 0.62
CA ILE A 76 -5.31 1.57 -0.30
C ILE A 76 -4.74 2.80 0.40
N VAL A 77 -5.54 3.48 1.24
CA VAL A 77 -5.11 4.61 2.05
C VAL A 77 -4.06 4.17 3.05
N ALA A 78 -4.23 3.01 3.69
CA ALA A 78 -3.23 2.45 4.59
C ALA A 78 -1.89 2.21 3.88
N LEU A 79 -1.92 1.73 2.62
CA LEU A 79 -0.72 1.54 1.79
C LEU A 79 -0.09 2.85 1.32
N LEU A 80 -0.89 3.83 0.89
CA LEU A 80 -0.41 5.12 0.40
C LEU A 80 0.07 6.04 1.54
N SER A 81 -0.44 5.83 2.76
CA SER A 81 -0.02 6.56 3.96
C SER A 81 1.24 6.00 4.60
N VAL A 82 1.83 4.95 4.04
CA VAL A 82 3.10 4.41 4.54
C VAL A 82 4.21 5.43 4.29
N ASP A 83 4.89 5.84 5.37
CA ASP A 83 6.15 6.56 5.27
C ASP A 83 7.27 5.59 4.87
N PHE A 84 7.48 5.47 3.56
CA PHE A 84 8.53 4.62 3.01
C PHE A 84 9.93 5.08 3.40
N HIS A 85 10.13 6.36 3.70
CA HIS A 85 11.45 6.85 4.12
C HIS A 85 11.77 6.39 5.53
N ALA A 86 10.83 6.51 6.46
CA ALA A 86 10.98 5.95 7.81
C ALA A 86 11.16 4.42 7.76
N LEU A 87 10.37 3.72 6.94
CA LEU A 87 10.49 2.27 6.77
C LEU A 87 11.87 1.86 6.22
N GLU A 88 12.40 2.59 5.25
CA GLU A 88 13.74 2.36 4.71
C GLU A 88 14.82 2.58 5.78
N GLN A 89 14.72 3.64 6.57
CA GLN A 89 15.65 3.90 7.67
C GLN A 89 15.65 2.76 8.68
N ASP A 90 14.47 2.25 9.05
CA ASP A 90 14.32 1.11 9.97
C ASP A 90 14.95 -0.16 9.39
N ALA A 91 14.70 -0.46 8.11
CA ALA A 91 15.28 -1.61 7.41
C ALA A 91 16.82 -1.53 7.33
N ARG A 92 17.37 -0.33 7.08
CA ARG A 92 18.83 -0.11 7.06
C ARG A 92 19.45 -0.31 8.44
N LYS A 93 18.82 0.20 9.50
CA LYS A 93 19.29 -0.02 10.89
C LYS A 93 19.28 -1.50 11.23
N GLU A 94 18.22 -2.22 10.87
CA GLU A 94 18.13 -3.66 11.09
C GLU A 94 19.21 -4.44 10.35
N GLN A 95 19.44 -4.12 9.08
CA GLN A 95 20.52 -4.72 8.30
C GLN A 95 21.89 -4.49 8.96
N GLN A 96 22.14 -3.27 9.46
CA GLN A 96 23.38 -2.95 10.18
C GLN A 96 23.52 -3.72 11.49
N LEU A 97 22.44 -3.86 12.28
CA LEU A 97 22.47 -4.64 13.51
C LEU A 97 22.82 -6.10 13.24
N ARG A 98 22.21 -6.71 12.23
CA ARG A 98 22.45 -8.10 11.86
C ARG A 98 23.84 -8.34 11.26
N HIS A 99 24.53 -7.29 10.79
CA HIS A 99 25.93 -7.39 10.34
C HIS A 99 26.96 -7.28 11.46
N LYS A 100 26.59 -6.79 12.66
CA LYS A 100 27.52 -6.73 13.79
C LYS A 100 27.72 -8.13 14.35
N ALA A 101 28.98 -8.56 14.49
CA ALA A 101 29.34 -9.86 15.05
C ALA A 101 28.73 -10.01 16.46
N GLY A 102 27.76 -10.92 16.60
CA GLY A 102 27.02 -11.16 17.85
C GLY A 102 25.56 -10.69 17.85
N GLY A 103 25.04 -10.13 16.75
CA GLY A 103 23.62 -9.79 16.61
C GLY A 103 22.73 -11.04 16.73
N SER A 104 22.14 -11.24 17.90
CA SER A 104 21.08 -12.21 18.11
C SER A 104 19.89 -11.89 17.20
N ASN A 105 19.31 -12.91 16.54
CA ASN A 105 18.04 -12.80 15.82
C ASN A 105 16.86 -12.29 16.68
N GLY A 106 17.07 -12.10 18.00
CA GLY A 106 16.07 -11.55 18.93
C GLY A 106 15.96 -10.03 18.96
N GLU A 107 16.91 -9.27 18.39
CA GLU A 107 16.87 -7.80 18.34
C GLU A 107 16.50 -7.31 16.92
N SER A 108 15.22 -7.47 16.55
CA SER A 108 14.68 -6.92 15.29
C SER A 108 14.03 -5.55 15.52
N ILE A 109 14.33 -4.59 14.65
CA ILE A 109 13.75 -3.24 14.68
C ILE A 109 12.40 -3.23 13.96
N LEU A 110 12.28 -4.01 12.89
CA LEU A 110 11.08 -4.13 12.07
C LEU A 110 10.01 -4.98 12.74
N VAL A 111 10.41 -5.96 13.56
CA VAL A 111 9.49 -6.94 14.17
C VAL A 111 9.81 -7.12 15.65
N SER A 112 8.94 -6.61 16.52
CA SER A 112 8.95 -6.99 17.94
C SER A 112 8.59 -8.48 18.06
N GLN A 113 9.21 -9.18 19.01
CA GLN A 113 9.04 -10.63 19.27
C GLN A 113 7.68 -11.17 18.85
N LEU A 114 7.69 -12.06 17.84
CA LEU A 114 6.49 -12.70 17.30
C LEU A 114 5.86 -13.57 18.38
N GLN A 115 4.68 -13.18 18.87
CA GLN A 115 3.93 -13.96 19.87
C GLN A 115 3.25 -15.18 19.23
N HIS A 116 2.77 -15.03 18.00
CA HIS A 116 2.24 -16.11 17.17
C HIS A 116 3.17 -16.32 15.96
N GLY A 117 3.18 -17.51 15.38
CA GLY A 117 4.04 -17.81 14.22
C GLY A 117 3.87 -16.80 13.08
N LEU A 118 4.94 -16.55 12.32
CA LEU A 118 5.04 -15.52 11.27
C LEU A 118 3.82 -15.47 10.32
N THR A 119 3.33 -16.63 9.89
CA THR A 119 2.18 -16.74 8.96
C THR A 119 0.91 -16.14 9.55
N LEU A 120 0.59 -16.47 10.81
CA LEU A 120 -0.60 -15.98 11.49
C LEU A 120 -0.52 -14.48 11.74
N GLU A 121 0.64 -14.00 12.16
CA GLU A 121 0.90 -12.58 12.35
C GLU A 121 0.74 -11.82 11.03
N PHE A 122 1.25 -12.34 9.91
CA PHE A 122 1.09 -11.71 8.60
C PHE A 122 -0.38 -11.61 8.17
N GLU A 123 -1.15 -12.70 8.32
CA GLU A 123 -2.56 -12.73 7.92
C GLU A 123 -3.41 -11.71 8.68
N HIS A 124 -3.16 -11.54 9.97
CA HIS A 124 -3.94 -10.65 10.84
C HIS A 124 -3.41 -9.22 10.90
N SER A 125 -2.25 -8.97 10.27
CA SER A 125 -1.60 -7.66 10.29
C SER A 125 -2.18 -6.69 9.27
N ASP A 126 -2.11 -5.40 9.62
CA ASP A 126 -2.32 -4.30 8.70
C ASP A 126 -1.23 -4.24 7.60
N PRO A 127 -1.46 -3.52 6.50
CA PRO A 127 -0.52 -3.48 5.37
C PRO A 127 0.90 -3.03 5.73
N LEU A 128 1.07 -2.07 6.65
CA LEU A 128 2.40 -1.60 7.04
C LEU A 128 3.14 -2.68 7.84
N ARG A 129 2.46 -3.34 8.78
CA ARG A 129 3.05 -4.44 9.55
C ARG A 129 3.38 -5.63 8.65
N ARG A 130 2.55 -5.96 7.65
CA ARG A 130 2.87 -6.97 6.63
C ARG A 130 4.15 -6.65 5.86
N LEU A 131 4.35 -5.38 5.47
CA LEU A 131 5.59 -4.93 4.83
C LEU A 131 6.80 -5.12 5.75
N ARG A 132 6.69 -4.71 7.02
CA ARG A 132 7.76 -4.89 8.02
C ARG A 132 8.14 -6.36 8.23
N LEU A 133 7.15 -7.24 8.38
CA LEU A 133 7.36 -8.68 8.50
C LEU A 133 8.09 -9.24 7.27
N THR A 134 7.63 -8.87 6.07
CA THR A 134 8.24 -9.33 4.81
C THR A 134 9.68 -8.84 4.67
N LEU A 135 9.95 -7.57 4.99
CA LEU A 135 11.30 -7.00 4.94
C LEU A 135 12.24 -7.68 5.94
N SER A 136 11.77 -7.96 7.16
CA SER A 136 12.56 -8.66 8.18
C SER A 136 13.00 -10.05 7.71
N GLU A 137 12.09 -10.81 7.09
CA GLU A 137 12.40 -12.13 6.52
C GLU A 137 13.35 -12.04 5.32
N LEU A 138 13.13 -11.10 4.40
CA LEU A 138 14.03 -10.89 3.27
C LEU A 138 15.45 -10.55 3.74
N LEU A 139 15.60 -9.67 4.72
CA LEU A 139 16.90 -9.34 5.31
C LEU A 139 17.53 -10.54 6.01
N ALA A 140 16.73 -11.45 6.59
CA ALA A 140 17.23 -12.67 7.25
C ALA A 140 17.82 -13.62 6.21
N ILE A 141 17.07 -13.86 5.13
CA ILE A 141 17.49 -14.69 4.00
C ILE A 141 18.75 -14.10 3.35
N MET A 142 18.78 -12.80 3.08
CA MET A 142 19.95 -12.14 2.48
C MET A 142 21.22 -12.30 3.32
N ASN A 143 21.10 -12.20 4.65
CA ASN A 143 22.25 -12.40 5.55
C ASN A 143 22.69 -13.85 5.60
N LYS A 144 21.75 -14.80 5.65
CA LYS A 144 22.06 -16.23 5.60
C LYS A 144 22.78 -16.61 4.30
N VAL A 145 22.23 -16.21 3.15
CA VAL A 145 22.82 -16.44 1.83
C VAL A 145 24.21 -15.80 1.72
N ARG A 146 24.40 -14.58 2.22
CA ARG A 146 25.72 -13.94 2.28
C ARG A 146 26.72 -14.74 3.12
N SER A 147 26.29 -15.24 4.27
CA SER A 147 27.13 -16.05 5.15
C SER A 147 27.52 -17.38 4.51
N GLU A 148 26.63 -18.00 3.73
CA GLU A 148 26.88 -19.26 3.02
C GLU A 148 27.76 -19.06 1.77
N LEU A 149 27.66 -17.92 1.09
CA LEU A 149 28.47 -17.59 -0.10
C LEU A 149 29.91 -17.15 0.24
N LEU A 150 30.15 -16.70 1.47
CA LEU A 150 31.47 -16.25 1.95
C LEU A 150 32.18 -17.30 2.83
N ALA A 151 31.56 -18.47 3.02
CA ALA A 151 32.14 -19.64 3.67
C ALA A 151 32.77 -20.59 2.64
#